data_AF-A0A1F5AIT1-F1
#
_entry.id   AF-A0A1F5AIT1-F1
#
_cell.length_a   1.000
_cell.length_b   1.000
_cell.length_c   1.000
_cell.angle_alpha   90.00
_cell.angle_beta   90.00
_cell.angle_gamma   90.00
#
_symmetry.space_group_name_H-M   'P 1'
#
loop_
_entity.id
_entity.type
_entity.pdbx_description
1 polymer ?
#
loop_
_entity_poly.entity_id
_entity_poly.type
_entity_poly.pdbx_seq_one_letter_code
_entity_poly.pdbx_strand_id
1 'polypeptide(L)'
;MKPAAPARRPPGPAAGFLLAAALAVLLPALPAGAQERFRRTPPLPDAQPLELKLPEVESVLLPSGLSVSTARRPGAPLVTLQLVIRAGEADSPPELPGLAAITARMIGKGTKLLSADYLENMIESMGAEYSVTVLMDYTVLTMHVLEEFLDNAIYAMRLIVCEAAFTERELGAVRRTAFWELLERKKNPETLGWRQLLRILFENHPYQTATYAEEVIKFITVKDVAAFYGRFYRPGNAAVLVSGNIDGAAMAKKIGVHFNAWVGQPVERPAAPPPSPNSRERICYVEAPGVSDATIFAGNVIMDSFDPDFFPFLVLKQVLGGTTRSRLFMNLRESKGYAYYAFSETEFFRFCGVYWVRARVRPEFLVPAAREIAREIGVMSAEPAVPAEIEEAKSFLIGNLPTRFESLEGFADWMARYVALGLDEAHWDRGPERFKLVNVERVQETARKYLMARPLIVVVGRPEWLGLALREFDAIEVYDTSGGLKHILRKGEGQ
;
A
#
# COMPACT_ATOMS: atom_id res chain seq x y z
N MET A 1 -5.57 -11.59 65.36
CA MET A 1 -4.15 -11.98 65.42
C MET A 1 -3.36 -11.16 64.39
N LYS A 2 -2.71 -10.10 64.86
CA LYS A 2 -1.59 -9.33 64.28
C LYS A 2 -0.59 -9.18 65.45
N PRO A 3 0.65 -8.74 65.26
CA PRO A 3 1.71 -9.15 64.33
C PRO A 3 2.98 -9.56 65.14
N ALA A 4 4.09 -9.92 64.48
CA ALA A 4 5.42 -9.87 65.10
C ALA A 4 6.31 -8.91 64.30
N ALA A 5 6.88 -7.95 65.02
CA ALA A 5 7.87 -6.96 64.56
C ALA A 5 9.29 -7.39 65.04
N PRO A 6 10.38 -6.77 64.54
CA PRO A 6 11.71 -7.37 64.42
C PRO A 6 12.69 -7.01 65.56
N ALA A 7 13.79 -7.77 65.67
CA ALA A 7 15.00 -7.40 66.44
C ALA A 7 16.25 -7.90 65.66
N ARG A 8 17.03 -6.98 65.06
CA ARG A 8 18.28 -6.34 65.56
C ARG A 8 19.56 -7.19 65.39
N ARG A 9 20.51 -6.61 64.62
CA ARG A 9 21.89 -7.06 64.33
C ARG A 9 22.76 -7.18 65.60
N PRO A 10 23.88 -7.91 65.51
CA PRO A 10 25.17 -7.29 65.88
C PRO A 10 26.30 -7.69 64.87
N PRO A 11 27.61 -7.47 65.15
CA PRO A 11 28.40 -6.39 64.59
C PRO A 11 29.52 -6.87 63.64
N GLY A 12 30.11 -5.95 62.85
CA GLY A 12 31.50 -6.08 62.39
C GLY A 12 32.43 -5.23 63.28
N PRO A 13 33.75 -5.10 63.01
CA PRO A 13 34.54 -5.72 61.95
C PRO A 13 35.93 -6.27 62.42
N ALA A 14 36.68 -6.77 61.44
CA ALA A 14 38.14 -6.65 61.26
C ALA A 14 39.10 -7.79 61.63
N ALA A 15 40.03 -7.99 60.67
CA ALA A 15 41.33 -8.67 60.68
C ALA A 15 41.32 -10.21 60.78
N GLY A 16 42.00 -11.00 59.96
CA GLY A 16 43.02 -10.76 58.94
C GLY A 16 43.76 -12.09 58.67
N PHE A 17 44.53 -12.15 57.57
CA PHE A 17 45.45 -13.22 57.11
C PHE A 17 44.82 -14.40 56.31
N LEU A 18 44.89 -14.35 54.97
CA LEU A 18 45.93 -14.94 54.06
C LEU A 18 45.86 -16.48 54.09
N LEU A 19 45.72 -17.27 53.01
CA LEU A 19 46.21 -17.17 51.63
C LEU A 19 45.56 -18.32 50.82
N ALA A 20 44.88 -18.06 49.70
CA ALA A 20 44.64 -19.06 48.65
C ALA A 20 44.26 -18.30 47.36
N ALA A 21 45.27 -17.69 46.75
CA ALA A 21 45.21 -17.23 45.38
C ALA A 21 45.17 -18.42 44.42
N ALA A 22 44.67 -18.16 43.20
CA ALA A 22 44.64 -19.02 42.01
C ALA A 22 43.36 -19.85 41.77
N LEU A 23 42.34 -19.18 41.19
CA LEU A 23 41.75 -19.63 39.93
C LEU A 23 41.08 -18.42 39.24
N ALA A 24 41.91 -17.54 38.68
CA ALA A 24 41.41 -16.60 37.67
C ALA A 24 41.09 -17.44 36.43
N VAL A 25 39.81 -17.68 36.18
CA VAL A 25 39.35 -18.14 34.87
C VAL A 25 39.69 -17.01 33.90
N LEU A 26 40.80 -17.20 33.16
CA LEU A 26 41.10 -16.47 31.94
C LEU A 26 39.96 -16.77 30.95
N LEU A 27 38.88 -16.00 31.02
CA LEU A 27 38.08 -15.75 29.84
C LEU A 27 39.00 -14.98 28.90
N PRO A 28 39.33 -15.50 27.71
CA PRO A 28 40.04 -14.70 26.74
C PRO A 28 39.16 -13.49 26.46
N ALA A 29 39.69 -12.29 26.66
CA ALA A 29 39.11 -11.09 26.10
C ALA A 29 39.03 -11.32 24.59
N LEU A 30 37.85 -11.68 24.09
CA LEU A 30 37.60 -11.71 22.66
C LEU A 30 37.99 -10.31 22.16
N PRO A 31 38.88 -10.19 21.16
CA PRO A 31 39.24 -8.89 20.66
C PRO A 31 37.95 -8.21 20.20
N ALA A 32 37.68 -7.02 20.72
CA ALA A 32 36.58 -6.13 20.33
C ALA A 32 36.72 -5.62 18.87
N GLY A 33 37.37 -6.40 18.00
CA GLY A 33 37.69 -6.13 16.61
C GLY A 33 37.23 -7.20 15.63
N ALA A 34 36.44 -8.20 16.06
CA ALA A 34 35.75 -9.10 15.13
C ALA A 34 34.40 -8.51 14.68
N GLN A 35 34.41 -7.27 14.19
CA GLN A 35 33.35 -6.82 13.29
C GLN A 35 33.54 -7.66 12.01
N GLU A 36 32.60 -8.56 11.74
CA GLU A 36 32.66 -9.58 10.67
C GLU A 36 33.31 -9.03 9.39
N ARG A 37 34.32 -9.73 8.83
CA ARG A 37 35.02 -9.36 7.58
C ARG A 37 34.04 -8.97 6.44
N PHE A 38 32.86 -9.59 6.42
CA PHE A 38 31.77 -9.29 5.48
C PHE A 38 31.28 -7.83 5.53
N ARG A 39 31.38 -7.14 6.68
CA ARG A 39 30.99 -5.73 6.80
C ARG A 39 32.02 -4.76 6.22
N ARG A 40 33.29 -5.17 6.10
CA ARG A 40 34.37 -4.35 5.52
C ARG A 40 34.50 -4.53 4.01
N THR A 41 34.19 -5.72 3.54
CA THR A 41 34.12 -6.06 2.11
C THR A 41 32.77 -6.75 1.92
N PRO A 42 31.70 -6.00 1.59
CA PRO A 42 30.46 -6.62 1.18
C PRO A 42 30.77 -7.60 0.04
N PRO A 43 30.17 -8.79 0.02
CA PRO A 43 30.33 -9.70 -1.12
C PRO A 43 30.01 -8.91 -2.38
N LEU A 44 30.89 -9.06 -3.38
CA LEU A 44 30.59 -8.53 -4.70
C LEU A 44 29.25 -9.12 -5.14
N PRO A 45 28.36 -8.32 -5.76
CA PRO A 45 27.17 -8.88 -6.40
C PRO A 45 27.60 -10.06 -7.28
N ASP A 46 26.82 -11.14 -7.28
CA ASP A 46 27.10 -12.25 -8.17
C ASP A 46 27.31 -11.72 -9.60
N ALA A 47 28.37 -12.21 -10.24
CA ALA A 47 28.88 -11.65 -11.50
C ALA A 47 27.86 -11.75 -12.66
N GLN A 48 26.76 -12.47 -12.45
CA GLN A 48 25.63 -12.55 -13.37
C GLN A 48 24.36 -12.14 -12.63
N PRO A 49 23.61 -11.14 -13.11
CA PRO A 49 22.27 -10.89 -12.59
C PRO A 49 21.47 -12.17 -12.74
N LEU A 50 20.83 -12.64 -11.65
CA LEU A 50 19.92 -13.77 -11.68
C LEU A 50 18.96 -13.56 -12.86
N GLU A 51 18.95 -14.47 -13.83
CA GLU A 51 18.03 -14.40 -14.95
C GLU A 51 16.62 -14.66 -14.40
N LEU A 52 15.92 -13.57 -14.05
CA LEU A 52 14.58 -13.65 -13.51
C LEU A 52 13.63 -14.15 -14.60
N LYS A 53 13.22 -15.41 -14.49
CA LYS A 53 12.12 -15.96 -15.28
C LYS A 53 10.85 -15.86 -14.47
N LEU A 54 9.98 -14.94 -14.86
CA LEU A 54 8.64 -14.87 -14.29
C LEU A 54 7.85 -16.12 -14.68
N PRO A 55 6.97 -16.63 -13.81
CA PRO A 55 6.03 -17.68 -14.19
C PRO A 55 5.20 -17.20 -15.39
N GLU A 56 5.12 -18.04 -16.42
CA GLU A 56 4.22 -17.79 -17.55
C GLU A 56 2.77 -17.77 -17.04
N VAL A 57 2.01 -16.78 -17.50
CA VAL A 57 0.61 -16.59 -17.13
C VAL A 57 -0.24 -17.02 -18.32
N GLU A 58 -0.92 -18.15 -18.20
CA GLU A 58 -1.88 -18.59 -19.21
C GLU A 58 -3.26 -18.01 -18.89
N SER A 59 -3.92 -17.38 -19.87
CA SER A 59 -5.26 -16.80 -19.69
C SER A 59 -6.29 -17.38 -20.65
N VAL A 60 -7.46 -17.75 -20.11
CA VAL A 60 -8.59 -18.29 -20.86
C VAL A 60 -9.87 -17.53 -20.53
N LEU A 61 -10.61 -17.11 -21.55
CA LEU A 61 -11.95 -16.55 -21.38
C LEU A 61 -12.99 -17.66 -21.38
N LEU A 62 -13.73 -17.80 -20.27
CA LEU A 62 -14.81 -18.77 -20.17
C LEU A 62 -16.07 -18.31 -20.92
N PRO A 63 -16.98 -19.24 -21.30
CA PRO A 63 -18.27 -18.89 -21.91
C PRO A 63 -19.12 -17.91 -21.09
N SER A 64 -18.98 -17.88 -19.76
CA SER A 64 -19.66 -16.89 -18.89
C SER A 64 -19.14 -15.46 -19.03
N GLY A 65 -18.02 -15.26 -19.73
CA GLY A 65 -17.28 -14.00 -19.80
C GLY A 65 -16.27 -13.82 -18.66
N LEU A 66 -16.15 -14.78 -17.74
CA LEU A 66 -15.15 -14.77 -16.69
C LEU A 66 -13.76 -15.11 -17.27
N SER A 67 -12.78 -14.24 -17.06
CA SER A 67 -11.38 -14.55 -17.39
C SER A 67 -10.77 -15.43 -16.31
N VAL A 68 -10.02 -16.46 -16.69
CA VAL A 68 -9.25 -17.30 -15.77
C VAL A 68 -7.80 -17.23 -16.18
N SER A 69 -6.94 -16.80 -15.26
CA SER A 69 -5.49 -16.78 -15.47
C SER A 69 -4.80 -17.71 -14.48
N THR A 70 -3.86 -18.49 -14.97
CA THR A 70 -3.13 -19.48 -14.18
C THR A 70 -1.64 -19.27 -14.29
N ALA A 71 -0.94 -19.31 -13.16
CA ALA A 71 0.51 -19.19 -13.11
C ALA A 71 1.10 -20.42 -12.42
N ARG A 72 1.82 -21.24 -13.18
CA ARG A 72 2.42 -22.46 -12.63
C ARG A 72 3.66 -22.11 -11.79
N ARG A 73 3.63 -22.55 -10.53
CA ARG A 73 4.71 -22.36 -9.55
C ARG A 73 5.06 -23.70 -8.91
N PRO A 74 6.08 -24.41 -9.40
CA PRO A 74 6.53 -25.65 -8.76
C PRO A 74 7.17 -25.32 -7.40
N GLY A 75 6.88 -26.12 -6.37
CA GLY A 75 7.38 -25.87 -5.02
C GLY A 75 6.52 -26.50 -3.94
N ALA A 76 6.25 -25.74 -2.87
CA ALA A 76 5.35 -26.17 -1.80
C ALA A 76 3.94 -26.45 -2.34
N PRO A 77 3.18 -27.40 -1.75
CA PRO A 77 1.83 -27.77 -2.17
C PRO A 77 0.79 -26.73 -1.73
N LEU A 78 1.10 -25.45 -1.92
CA LEU A 78 0.29 -24.31 -1.53
C LEU A 78 -0.18 -23.58 -2.78
N VAL A 79 -1.48 -23.31 -2.84
CA VAL A 79 -2.14 -22.67 -3.96
C VAL A 79 -2.78 -21.38 -3.47
N THR A 80 -2.60 -20.31 -4.24
CA THR A 80 -3.31 -19.06 -4.07
C THR A 80 -4.41 -18.98 -5.11
N LEU A 81 -5.65 -18.89 -4.65
CA LEU A 81 -6.84 -18.64 -5.46
C LEU A 81 -7.30 -17.20 -5.21
N GLN A 82 -7.35 -16.37 -6.25
CA GLN A 82 -7.90 -15.02 -6.14
C GLN A 82 -9.08 -14.84 -7.08
N LEU A 83 -10.07 -14.08 -6.63
CA LEU A 83 -11.08 -13.50 -7.50
C LEU A 83 -10.94 -11.98 -7.48
N VAL A 84 -10.55 -11.43 -8.63
CA VAL A 84 -10.48 -10.00 -8.87
C VAL A 84 -11.82 -9.55 -9.42
N ILE A 85 -12.45 -8.57 -8.76
CA ILE A 85 -13.60 -7.84 -9.26
C ILE A 85 -13.09 -6.47 -9.66
N ARG A 86 -13.26 -6.05 -10.92
CA ARG A 86 -12.82 -4.74 -11.41
C ARG A 86 -13.74 -3.61 -10.94
N ALA A 87 -14.08 -3.60 -9.65
CA ALA A 87 -14.79 -2.52 -9.01
C ALA A 87 -14.19 -2.27 -7.62
N GLY A 88 -13.93 -1.01 -7.33
CA GLY A 88 -13.32 -0.57 -6.08
C GLY A 88 -14.03 0.66 -5.52
N GLU A 89 -13.34 1.37 -4.63
CA GLU A 89 -13.92 2.55 -3.96
C GLU A 89 -14.24 3.71 -4.92
N ALA A 90 -13.56 3.79 -6.07
CA ALA A 90 -13.88 4.75 -7.12
C ALA A 90 -15.24 4.46 -7.80
N ASP A 91 -15.76 3.24 -7.68
CA ASP A 91 -17.07 2.87 -8.19
C ASP A 91 -18.20 3.12 -7.15
N SER A 92 -17.87 3.51 -5.92
CA SER A 92 -18.86 3.95 -4.92
C SER A 92 -19.54 5.27 -5.38
N PRO A 93 -20.86 5.44 -5.19
CA PRO A 93 -21.52 6.72 -5.40
C PRO A 93 -20.91 7.82 -4.51
N PRO A 94 -20.79 9.07 -4.99
CA PRO A 94 -20.27 10.19 -4.20
C PRO A 94 -21.00 10.43 -2.87
N GLU A 95 -22.27 10.04 -2.78
CA GLU A 95 -23.14 10.16 -1.61
C GLU A 95 -22.95 9.01 -0.61
N LEU A 96 -22.38 7.89 -1.06
CA LEU A 96 -22.16 6.68 -0.26
C LEU A 96 -20.70 6.19 -0.37
N PRO A 97 -19.68 7.03 -0.11
CA PRO A 97 -18.31 6.57 -0.10
C PRO A 97 -18.13 5.54 1.04
N GLY A 98 -17.36 4.49 0.77
CA GLY A 98 -17.22 3.27 1.56
C GLY A 98 -18.16 2.14 1.14
N LEU A 99 -19.07 2.34 0.19
CA LEU A 99 -20.03 1.32 -0.22
C LEU A 99 -19.34 0.08 -0.83
N ALA A 100 -18.32 0.27 -1.66
CA ALA A 100 -17.53 -0.84 -2.19
C ALA A 100 -16.90 -1.65 -1.05
N ALA A 101 -16.28 -0.99 -0.09
CA ALA A 101 -15.65 -1.62 1.07
C ALA A 101 -16.64 -2.39 1.94
N ILE A 102 -17.81 -1.82 2.23
CA ILE A 102 -18.85 -2.48 3.00
C ILE A 102 -19.45 -3.66 2.23
N THR A 103 -19.68 -3.53 0.92
CA THR A 103 -20.17 -4.63 0.09
C THR A 103 -19.18 -5.79 0.10
N ALA A 104 -17.90 -5.52 -0.11
CA ALA A 104 -16.85 -6.53 -0.10
C ALA A 104 -16.75 -7.28 1.24
N ARG A 105 -16.97 -6.58 2.37
CA ARG A 105 -17.01 -7.18 3.72
C ARG A 105 -18.27 -7.98 4.02
N MET A 106 -19.37 -7.63 3.36
CA MET A 106 -20.62 -8.39 3.44
C MET A 106 -20.55 -9.68 2.62
N ILE A 107 -19.69 -9.73 1.61
CA ILE A 107 -19.43 -10.95 0.83
C ILE A 107 -18.70 -11.96 1.71
N GLY A 108 -19.27 -13.18 1.77
CA GLY A 108 -18.84 -14.23 2.70
C GLY A 108 -19.54 -14.19 4.06
N LYS A 109 -20.44 -13.22 4.33
CA LYS A 109 -21.28 -13.20 5.55
C LYS A 109 -22.60 -13.94 5.39
N GLY A 110 -22.57 -15.01 4.60
CA GLY A 110 -23.70 -15.92 4.38
C GLY A 110 -24.18 -15.96 2.93
N THR A 111 -24.88 -17.04 2.62
CA THR A 111 -25.64 -17.21 1.38
C THR A 111 -27.13 -17.32 1.69
N LYS A 112 -27.96 -17.55 0.67
CA LYS A 112 -29.38 -17.85 0.88
C LYS A 112 -29.62 -19.10 1.74
N LEU A 113 -28.67 -20.04 1.74
CA LEU A 113 -28.82 -21.36 2.38
C LEU A 113 -27.81 -21.61 3.52
N LEU A 114 -26.69 -20.91 3.55
CA LEU A 114 -25.59 -21.13 4.49
C LEU A 114 -25.36 -19.89 5.34
N SER A 115 -25.20 -20.08 6.66
CA SER A 115 -24.86 -18.99 7.58
C SER A 115 -23.40 -18.54 7.40
N ALA A 116 -23.08 -17.35 7.91
CA ALA A 116 -21.70 -16.86 7.98
C ALA A 116 -20.79 -17.86 8.74
N ASP A 117 -21.22 -18.30 9.92
CA ASP A 117 -20.46 -19.25 10.74
C ASP A 117 -20.20 -20.58 10.00
N TYR A 118 -21.16 -21.06 9.21
CA TYR A 118 -20.97 -22.30 8.44
C TYR A 118 -19.93 -22.11 7.33
N LEU A 119 -19.98 -20.99 6.60
CA LEU A 119 -19.00 -20.67 5.57
C LEU A 119 -17.59 -20.51 6.17
N GLU A 120 -17.49 -19.83 7.31
CA GLU A 120 -16.22 -19.63 8.03
C GLU A 120 -15.63 -20.97 8.48
N ASN A 121 -16.42 -21.83 9.15
CA ASN A 121 -15.98 -23.17 9.53
C ASN A 121 -15.57 -24.03 8.32
N MET A 122 -16.27 -23.90 7.19
CA MET A 122 -15.92 -24.60 5.96
C MET A 122 -14.53 -24.18 5.46
N ILE A 123 -14.22 -22.88 5.47
CA ILE A 123 -12.90 -22.35 5.08
C ILE A 123 -11.82 -22.81 6.07
N GLU A 124 -12.06 -22.64 7.37
CA GLU A 124 -11.11 -23.01 8.43
C GLU A 124 -10.80 -24.52 8.44
N SER A 125 -11.79 -25.37 8.16
CA SER A 125 -11.60 -26.83 8.12
C SER A 125 -10.60 -27.31 7.07
N MET A 126 -10.32 -26.48 6.05
CA MET A 126 -9.29 -26.73 5.04
C MET A 126 -7.90 -26.21 5.44
N GLY A 127 -7.79 -25.56 6.62
CA GLY A 127 -6.62 -24.76 6.98
C GLY A 127 -6.40 -23.58 6.04
N ALA A 128 -7.45 -23.10 5.37
CA ALA A 128 -7.35 -22.04 4.39
C ALA A 128 -7.44 -20.65 5.05
N GLU A 129 -6.68 -19.70 4.51
CA GLU A 129 -6.79 -18.29 4.88
C GLU A 129 -7.60 -17.56 3.83
N TYR A 130 -8.64 -16.83 4.23
CA TYR A 130 -9.47 -16.01 3.35
C TYR A 130 -9.37 -14.53 3.72
N SER A 131 -9.14 -13.68 2.73
CA SER A 131 -9.06 -12.24 2.92
C SER A 131 -9.71 -11.48 1.76
N VAL A 132 -10.11 -10.24 2.02
CA VAL A 132 -10.69 -9.36 1.01
C VAL A 132 -10.02 -7.99 1.10
N THR A 133 -9.44 -7.56 -0.02
CA THR A 133 -8.76 -6.26 -0.15
C THR A 133 -9.51 -5.40 -1.16
N VAL A 134 -9.85 -4.17 -0.76
CA VAL A 134 -10.56 -3.21 -1.61
C VAL A 134 -9.62 -2.06 -1.90
N LEU A 135 -9.35 -1.83 -3.18
CA LEU A 135 -8.54 -0.74 -3.69
C LEU A 135 -9.43 0.29 -4.39
N MET A 136 -8.83 1.31 -5.01
CA MET A 136 -9.59 2.35 -5.72
C MET A 136 -10.36 1.78 -6.91
N ASP A 137 -9.73 0.93 -7.74
CA ASP A 137 -10.34 0.45 -8.98
C ASP A 137 -10.87 -0.98 -8.95
N TYR A 138 -10.45 -1.76 -7.95
CA TYR A 138 -10.76 -3.19 -7.91
C TYR A 138 -10.78 -3.73 -6.48
N THR A 139 -11.44 -4.87 -6.34
CA THR A 139 -11.53 -5.65 -5.11
C THR A 139 -10.95 -7.04 -5.38
N VAL A 140 -10.16 -7.56 -4.45
CA VAL A 140 -9.54 -8.88 -4.55
C VAL A 140 -10.00 -9.73 -3.37
N LEU A 141 -10.60 -10.87 -3.66
CA LEU A 141 -10.87 -11.92 -2.68
C LEU A 141 -9.76 -12.96 -2.83
N THR A 142 -8.98 -13.18 -1.79
CA THR A 142 -7.83 -14.10 -1.81
C THR A 142 -8.11 -15.28 -0.88
N MET A 143 -7.76 -16.48 -1.33
CA MET A 143 -7.78 -17.70 -0.53
C MET A 143 -6.46 -18.45 -0.70
N HIS A 144 -5.73 -18.69 0.39
CA HIS A 144 -4.53 -19.53 0.41
C HIS A 144 -4.91 -20.91 0.95
N VAL A 145 -4.56 -21.97 0.23
CA VAL A 145 -5.02 -23.33 0.55
C VAL A 145 -4.01 -24.39 0.10
N LEU A 146 -3.96 -25.53 0.78
CA LEU A 146 -3.19 -26.69 0.30
C LEU A 146 -3.82 -27.27 -0.98
N GLU A 147 -2.98 -27.78 -1.88
CA GLU A 147 -3.38 -28.31 -3.19
C GLU A 147 -4.51 -29.36 -3.08
N GLU A 148 -4.48 -30.21 -2.05
CA GLU A 148 -5.48 -31.25 -1.80
C GLU A 148 -6.90 -30.70 -1.52
N PHE A 149 -7.01 -29.46 -1.03
CA PHE A 149 -8.29 -28.79 -0.72
C PHE A 149 -8.71 -27.78 -1.79
N LEU A 150 -7.98 -27.67 -2.90
CA LEU A 150 -8.24 -26.67 -3.93
C LEU A 150 -9.67 -26.73 -4.48
N ASP A 151 -10.23 -27.92 -4.65
CA ASP A 151 -11.58 -28.11 -5.17
C ASP A 151 -12.64 -27.57 -4.20
N ASN A 152 -12.42 -27.80 -2.91
CA ASN A 152 -13.26 -27.26 -1.85
C ASN A 152 -13.13 -25.74 -1.77
N ALA A 153 -11.92 -25.18 -1.94
CA ALA A 153 -11.69 -23.74 -1.97
C ALA A 153 -12.36 -23.05 -3.17
N ILE A 154 -12.29 -23.65 -4.37
CA ILE A 154 -12.99 -23.15 -5.56
C ILE A 154 -14.50 -23.16 -5.32
N TYR A 155 -15.04 -24.24 -4.75
CA TYR A 155 -16.45 -24.34 -4.41
C TYR A 155 -16.86 -23.28 -3.37
N ALA A 156 -16.06 -23.09 -2.32
CA ALA A 156 -16.28 -22.08 -1.29
C ALA A 156 -16.29 -20.66 -1.90
N MET A 157 -15.29 -20.32 -2.72
CA MET A 157 -15.22 -19.03 -3.42
C MET A 157 -16.46 -18.80 -4.29
N ARG A 158 -16.93 -19.83 -5.00
CA ARG A 158 -18.16 -19.76 -5.79
C ARG A 158 -19.39 -19.49 -4.91
N LEU A 159 -19.53 -20.15 -3.76
CA LEU A 159 -20.63 -19.90 -2.82
C LEU A 159 -20.60 -18.46 -2.29
N ILE A 160 -19.42 -18.02 -1.83
CA ILE A 160 -19.18 -16.68 -1.28
C ILE A 160 -19.60 -15.61 -2.28
N VAL A 161 -19.24 -15.77 -3.56
CA VAL A 161 -19.40 -14.70 -4.55
C VAL A 161 -20.68 -14.82 -5.35
N CYS A 162 -21.11 -16.02 -5.74
CA CYS A 162 -22.27 -16.18 -6.63
C CYS A 162 -23.59 -16.27 -5.87
N GLU A 163 -23.56 -16.64 -4.58
CA GLU A 163 -24.76 -16.85 -3.76
C GLU A 163 -24.84 -15.93 -2.55
N ALA A 164 -24.04 -14.85 -2.53
CA ALA A 164 -24.03 -13.87 -1.44
C ALA A 164 -25.44 -13.42 -1.07
N ALA A 165 -25.74 -13.44 0.23
CA ALA A 165 -26.97 -12.91 0.78
C ALA A 165 -26.65 -11.82 1.81
N PHE A 166 -27.47 -10.77 1.82
CA PHE A 166 -27.25 -9.60 2.65
C PHE A 166 -28.38 -9.45 3.65
N THR A 167 -28.04 -9.43 4.94
CA THR A 167 -29.02 -9.26 6.03
C THR A 167 -28.66 -8.04 6.87
N GLU A 168 -29.67 -7.42 7.50
CA GLU A 168 -29.46 -6.28 8.39
C GLU A 168 -28.61 -6.63 9.62
N ARG A 169 -28.71 -7.88 10.10
CA ARG A 169 -27.91 -8.37 11.22
C ARG A 169 -26.41 -8.31 10.88
N GLU A 170 -26.03 -8.91 9.76
CA GLU A 170 -24.63 -8.95 9.33
C GLU A 170 -24.12 -7.56 8.93
N LEU A 171 -24.95 -6.76 8.25
CA LEU A 171 -24.60 -5.37 7.94
C LEU A 171 -24.40 -4.54 9.20
N GLY A 172 -25.20 -4.75 10.24
CA GLY A 172 -25.02 -4.11 11.54
C GLY A 172 -23.66 -4.44 12.16
N ALA A 173 -23.21 -5.69 12.08
CA ALA A 173 -21.89 -6.10 12.57
C ALA A 173 -20.76 -5.49 11.73
N VAL A 174 -20.84 -5.60 10.39
CA VAL A 174 -19.85 -5.04 9.47
C VAL A 174 -19.70 -3.53 9.63
N ARG A 175 -20.81 -2.78 9.75
CA ARG A 175 -20.78 -1.33 9.98
C ARG A 175 -20.10 -0.97 11.30
N ARG A 176 -20.38 -1.70 12.39
CA ARG A 176 -19.75 -1.44 13.69
C ARG A 176 -18.24 -1.64 13.63
N THR A 177 -17.79 -2.74 13.04
CA THR A 177 -16.35 -3.01 12.89
C THR A 177 -15.67 -1.96 12.00
N ALA A 178 -16.27 -1.64 10.85
CA ALA A 178 -15.75 -0.63 9.94
C ALA A 178 -15.67 0.76 10.58
N PHE A 179 -16.67 1.14 11.39
CA PHE A 179 -16.67 2.41 12.12
C PHE A 179 -15.47 2.54 13.07
N TRP A 180 -15.21 1.50 13.87
CA TRP A 180 -14.08 1.52 14.82
C TRP A 180 -12.73 1.52 14.13
N GLU A 181 -12.56 0.75 13.05
CA GLU A 181 -11.33 0.76 12.26
C GLU A 181 -11.04 2.12 11.64
N LEU A 182 -12.07 2.81 11.14
CA LEU A 182 -11.90 4.17 10.63
C LEU A 182 -11.53 5.16 11.73
N LEU A 183 -12.17 5.05 12.89
CA LEU A 183 -11.85 5.90 14.03
C LEU A 183 -10.40 5.72 14.47
N GLU A 184 -9.89 4.49 14.41
CA GLU A 184 -8.49 4.20 14.69
C GLU A 184 -7.57 4.73 13.59
N ARG A 185 -7.91 4.50 12.32
CA ARG A 185 -7.15 5.02 11.17
C ARG A 185 -7.05 6.55 11.16
N LYS A 186 -8.07 7.26 11.64
CA LYS A 186 -8.07 8.73 11.80
C LYS A 186 -7.04 9.25 12.80
N LYS A 187 -6.48 8.40 13.67
CA LYS A 187 -5.39 8.78 14.59
C LYS A 187 -4.02 8.72 13.93
N ASN A 188 -3.91 8.05 12.78
CA ASN A 188 -2.64 7.88 12.08
C ASN A 188 -2.38 9.08 11.14
N PRO A 189 -1.31 9.88 11.38
CA PRO A 189 -1.00 11.04 10.54
C PRO A 189 -0.68 10.69 9.08
N GLU A 190 -0.13 9.51 8.80
CA GLU A 190 0.11 9.08 7.42
C GLU A 190 -1.21 8.90 6.67
N THR A 191 -2.18 8.25 7.31
CA THR A 191 -3.51 8.03 6.75
C THR A 191 -4.22 9.35 6.49
N LEU A 192 -4.14 10.30 7.44
CA LEU A 192 -4.72 11.64 7.28
C LEU A 192 -4.09 12.39 6.10
N GLY A 193 -2.76 12.39 6.01
CA GLY A 193 -2.03 13.12 4.98
C GLY A 193 -2.26 12.54 3.59
N TRP A 194 -2.19 11.22 3.44
CA TRP A 194 -2.47 10.52 2.19
C TRP A 194 -3.90 10.75 1.70
N ARG A 195 -4.89 10.59 2.59
CA ARG A 195 -6.30 10.82 2.25
C ARG A 195 -6.55 12.27 1.84
N GLN A 196 -5.98 13.22 2.57
CA GLN A 196 -6.14 14.63 2.22
C GLN A 196 -5.46 14.98 0.88
N LEU A 197 -4.28 14.41 0.61
CA LEU A 197 -3.60 14.56 -0.66
C LEU A 197 -4.49 14.09 -1.83
N LEU A 198 -5.02 12.87 -1.74
CA LEU A 198 -5.93 12.31 -2.76
C LEU A 198 -7.21 13.15 -2.90
N ARG A 199 -7.84 13.52 -1.78
CA ARG A 199 -9.09 14.31 -1.76
C ARG A 199 -8.97 15.60 -2.56
N ILE A 200 -7.80 16.24 -2.48
CA ILE A 200 -7.53 17.50 -3.15
C ILE A 200 -7.11 17.29 -4.60
N LEU A 201 -6.19 16.34 -4.87
CA LEU A 201 -5.73 16.07 -6.23
C LEU A 201 -6.86 15.59 -7.15
N PHE A 202 -7.84 14.88 -6.60
CA PHE A 202 -8.95 14.30 -7.34
C PHE A 202 -10.28 15.05 -7.12
N GLU A 203 -10.23 16.36 -6.87
CA GLU A 203 -11.44 17.17 -6.76
C GLU A 203 -12.34 16.98 -8.01
N ASN A 204 -13.61 16.64 -7.80
CA ASN A 204 -14.58 16.30 -8.87
C ASN A 204 -14.24 15.05 -9.70
N HIS A 205 -13.42 14.15 -9.17
CA HIS A 205 -13.07 12.88 -9.80
C HIS A 205 -13.44 11.69 -8.89
N PRO A 206 -13.82 10.50 -9.43
CA PRO A 206 -14.18 9.35 -8.60
C PRO A 206 -13.12 8.94 -7.57
N TYR A 207 -11.82 9.12 -7.84
CA TYR A 207 -10.76 8.87 -6.84
C TYR A 207 -10.78 9.80 -5.61
N GLN A 208 -11.64 10.82 -5.58
CA GLN A 208 -11.90 11.60 -4.36
C GLN A 208 -12.53 10.76 -3.24
N THR A 209 -13.29 9.71 -3.61
CA THR A 209 -14.09 8.87 -2.69
C THR A 209 -13.24 8.02 -1.74
N ALA A 210 -11.91 8.00 -1.94
CA ALA A 210 -10.90 7.49 -1.00
C ALA A 210 -11.05 7.98 0.46
N THR A 211 -11.87 9.02 0.66
CA THR A 211 -12.00 9.76 1.91
C THR A 211 -13.45 9.74 2.41
N TYR A 212 -13.96 8.61 2.88
CA TYR A 212 -15.26 8.59 3.55
C TYR A 212 -15.16 8.93 5.04
N ALA A 213 -16.15 9.71 5.50
CA ALA A 213 -16.39 9.96 6.90
C ALA A 213 -17.06 8.73 7.52
N GLU A 214 -16.63 8.33 8.72
CA GLU A 214 -17.14 7.18 9.46
C GLU A 214 -18.65 7.25 9.72
N GLU A 215 -19.22 8.44 9.70
CA GLU A 215 -20.65 8.68 9.81
C GLU A 215 -21.42 8.12 8.62
N VAL A 216 -20.88 8.22 7.39
CA VAL A 216 -21.60 7.80 6.18
C VAL A 216 -21.88 6.30 6.18
N ILE A 217 -20.96 5.49 6.71
CA ILE A 217 -21.13 4.04 6.81
C ILE A 217 -22.37 3.66 7.60
N LYS A 218 -22.77 4.48 8.59
CA LYS A 218 -23.95 4.21 9.41
C LYS A 218 -25.23 4.23 8.57
N PHE A 219 -25.25 4.96 7.47
CA PHE A 219 -26.43 5.13 6.61
C PHE A 219 -26.48 4.14 5.44
N ILE A 220 -25.41 3.38 5.18
CA ILE A 220 -25.42 2.32 4.17
C ILE A 220 -26.46 1.26 4.56
N THR A 221 -27.34 0.94 3.62
CA THR A 221 -28.41 -0.05 3.79
C THR A 221 -28.11 -1.35 3.06
N VAL A 222 -28.84 -2.43 3.39
CA VAL A 222 -28.75 -3.70 2.65
C VAL A 222 -29.11 -3.51 1.17
N LYS A 223 -30.03 -2.57 0.86
CA LYS A 223 -30.41 -2.27 -0.53
C LYS A 223 -29.23 -1.68 -1.31
N ASP A 224 -28.47 -0.78 -0.71
CA ASP A 224 -27.29 -0.16 -1.36
C ASP A 224 -26.22 -1.22 -1.64
N VAL A 225 -25.95 -2.08 -0.66
CA VAL A 225 -25.03 -3.22 -0.80
C VAL A 225 -25.49 -4.16 -1.92
N ALA A 226 -26.77 -4.54 -1.93
CA ALA A 226 -27.33 -5.41 -2.97
C ALA A 226 -27.28 -4.77 -4.36
N ALA A 227 -27.48 -3.45 -4.46
CA ALA A 227 -27.39 -2.71 -5.72
C ALA A 227 -25.94 -2.65 -6.23
N PHE A 228 -24.97 -2.35 -5.35
CA PHE A 228 -23.55 -2.36 -5.71
C PHE A 228 -23.09 -3.75 -6.14
N TYR A 229 -23.41 -4.78 -5.34
CA TYR A 229 -23.14 -6.17 -5.67
C TYR A 229 -23.74 -6.55 -7.02
N GLY A 230 -25.04 -6.31 -7.22
CA GLY A 230 -25.74 -6.63 -8.45
C GLY A 230 -25.23 -5.86 -9.67
N ARG A 231 -24.63 -4.67 -9.49
CA ARG A 231 -24.04 -3.91 -10.59
C ARG A 231 -22.66 -4.43 -10.98
N PHE A 232 -21.79 -4.69 -10.01
CA PHE A 232 -20.36 -4.86 -10.26
C PHE A 232 -19.84 -6.30 -10.15
N TYR A 233 -20.50 -7.15 -9.37
CA TYR A 233 -20.10 -8.55 -9.18
C TYR A 233 -20.72 -9.41 -10.28
N ARG A 234 -20.08 -9.34 -11.45
CA ARG A 234 -20.49 -9.98 -12.70
C ARG A 234 -19.29 -10.72 -13.30
N PRO A 235 -19.49 -11.86 -13.99
CA PRO A 235 -18.40 -12.64 -14.59
C PRO A 235 -17.54 -11.81 -15.57
N GLY A 236 -18.17 -11.04 -16.46
CA GLY A 236 -17.47 -10.15 -17.40
C GLY A 236 -16.73 -8.97 -16.76
N ASN A 237 -16.96 -8.71 -15.47
CA ASN A 237 -16.25 -7.70 -14.68
C ASN A 237 -15.28 -8.33 -13.67
N ALA A 238 -15.05 -9.63 -13.78
CA ALA A 238 -14.26 -10.40 -12.84
C ALA A 238 -13.16 -11.19 -13.55
N ALA A 239 -12.20 -11.66 -12.77
CA ALA A 239 -11.22 -12.64 -13.21
C ALA A 239 -10.79 -13.53 -12.05
N VAL A 240 -10.62 -14.82 -12.32
CA VAL A 240 -10.03 -15.77 -11.37
C VAL A 240 -8.54 -15.90 -11.67
N LEU A 241 -7.73 -15.85 -10.63
CA LEU A 241 -6.30 -16.08 -10.67
C LEU A 241 -5.99 -17.32 -9.85
N VAL A 242 -5.23 -18.25 -10.40
CA VAL A 242 -4.75 -19.41 -9.64
C VAL A 242 -3.25 -19.54 -9.82
N SER A 243 -2.51 -19.49 -8.71
CA SER A 243 -1.06 -19.70 -8.72
C SER A 243 -0.66 -20.82 -7.78
N GLY A 244 0.12 -21.79 -8.28
CA GLY A 244 0.56 -22.97 -7.54
C GLY A 244 1.10 -24.04 -8.47
N ASN A 245 1.36 -25.23 -7.97
CA ASN A 245 1.80 -26.36 -8.79
C ASN A 245 0.63 -26.99 -9.55
N ILE A 246 0.10 -26.29 -10.55
CA ILE A 246 -1.14 -26.66 -11.27
C ILE A 246 -0.92 -26.78 -12.78
N ASP A 247 -1.81 -27.52 -13.44
CA ASP A 247 -1.97 -27.51 -14.90
C ASP A 247 -3.00 -26.45 -15.31
N GLY A 248 -2.59 -25.49 -16.14
CA GLY A 248 -3.41 -24.31 -16.48
C GLY A 248 -4.71 -24.67 -17.19
N ALA A 249 -4.64 -25.53 -18.22
CA ALA A 249 -5.80 -25.96 -18.99
C ALA A 249 -6.81 -26.77 -18.15
N ALA A 250 -6.33 -27.72 -17.34
CA ALA A 250 -7.18 -28.48 -16.43
C ALA A 250 -7.80 -27.57 -15.36
N MET A 251 -7.05 -26.60 -14.86
CA MET A 251 -7.55 -25.63 -13.87
C MET A 251 -8.64 -24.74 -14.46
N ALA A 252 -8.43 -24.18 -15.65
CA ALA A 252 -9.45 -23.36 -16.32
C ALA A 252 -10.76 -24.13 -16.52
N LYS A 253 -10.68 -25.40 -16.92
CA LYS A 253 -11.85 -26.28 -17.03
C LYS A 253 -12.54 -26.48 -15.68
N LYS A 254 -11.77 -26.69 -14.60
CA LYS A 254 -12.28 -26.85 -13.24
C LYS A 254 -13.00 -25.59 -12.73
N ILE A 255 -12.41 -24.41 -12.92
CA ILE A 255 -13.08 -23.13 -12.63
C ILE A 255 -14.38 -23.00 -13.43
N GLY A 256 -14.36 -23.38 -14.71
CA GLY A 256 -15.54 -23.39 -15.57
C GLY A 256 -16.71 -24.22 -15.03
N VAL A 257 -16.45 -25.36 -14.41
CA VAL A 257 -17.51 -26.20 -13.77
C VAL A 257 -18.28 -25.42 -12.72
N HIS A 258 -17.60 -24.58 -11.93
CA HIS A 258 -18.23 -23.82 -10.84
C HIS A 258 -18.80 -22.47 -11.29
N PHE A 259 -18.14 -21.78 -12.22
CA PHE A 259 -18.44 -20.39 -12.55
C PHE A 259 -19.17 -20.17 -13.89
N ASN A 260 -19.34 -21.18 -14.76
CA ASN A 260 -20.08 -20.99 -16.01
C ASN A 260 -21.57 -20.67 -15.80
N ALA A 261 -22.14 -21.06 -14.67
CA ALA A 261 -23.50 -20.70 -14.29
C ALA A 261 -23.63 -19.26 -13.76
N TRP A 262 -22.51 -18.59 -13.44
CA TRP A 262 -22.52 -17.19 -13.06
C TRP A 262 -22.69 -16.34 -14.31
N VAL A 263 -23.86 -15.72 -14.46
CA VAL A 263 -24.22 -14.92 -15.64
C VAL A 263 -24.45 -13.46 -15.26
N GLY A 264 -24.14 -12.56 -16.20
CA GLY A 264 -24.21 -11.13 -15.95
C GLY A 264 -24.30 -10.30 -17.20
N GLN A 265 -24.92 -9.12 -17.07
CA GLN A 265 -24.85 -8.09 -18.09
C GLN A 265 -23.49 -7.38 -18.03
N PRO A 266 -23.02 -6.78 -19.14
CA PRO A 266 -21.86 -5.90 -19.13
C PRO A 266 -21.99 -4.78 -18.10
N VAL A 267 -20.87 -4.40 -17.48
CA VAL A 267 -20.83 -3.33 -16.49
C VAL A 267 -20.63 -2.00 -17.18
N GLU A 268 -21.60 -1.10 -17.02
CA GLU A 268 -21.50 0.28 -17.46
C GLU A 268 -20.86 1.17 -16.38
N ARG A 269 -19.85 1.94 -16.78
CA ARG A 269 -19.23 2.98 -15.94
C ARG A 269 -19.41 4.35 -16.57
N PRO A 270 -19.79 5.37 -15.77
CA PRO A 270 -19.70 6.74 -16.23
C PRO A 270 -18.27 7.06 -16.65
N ALA A 271 -18.13 7.86 -17.71
CA ALA A 271 -16.84 8.43 -18.06
C ALA A 271 -16.38 9.36 -16.93
N ALA A 272 -15.13 9.24 -16.52
CA ALA A 272 -14.49 10.19 -15.60
C ALA A 272 -13.58 11.12 -16.41
N PRO A 273 -13.53 12.43 -16.10
CA PRO A 273 -12.56 13.32 -16.73
C PRO A 273 -11.14 12.87 -16.35
N PRO A 274 -10.13 13.03 -17.23
CA PRO A 274 -8.75 12.76 -16.83
C PRO A 274 -8.36 13.69 -15.67
N PRO A 275 -7.74 13.17 -14.60
CA PRO A 275 -7.32 13.98 -13.48
C PRO A 275 -6.21 14.93 -13.91
N SER A 276 -6.25 16.16 -13.40
CA SER A 276 -5.28 17.20 -13.74
C SER A 276 -4.26 17.37 -12.63
N PRO A 277 -2.95 17.51 -12.96
CA PRO A 277 -1.94 17.78 -11.95
C PRO A 277 -2.15 19.16 -11.32
N ASN A 278 -1.81 19.29 -10.04
CA ASN A 278 -1.72 20.58 -9.38
C ASN A 278 -0.60 21.42 -10.03
N SER A 279 -0.93 22.65 -10.42
CA SER A 279 -0.01 23.56 -11.13
C SER A 279 0.33 24.82 -10.34
N ARG A 280 -0.37 25.09 -9.23
CA ARG A 280 -0.18 26.27 -8.38
C ARG A 280 0.42 25.90 -7.03
N GLU A 281 0.99 26.89 -6.36
CA GLU A 281 1.38 26.69 -4.95
C GLU A 281 0.12 26.47 -4.11
N ARG A 282 0.03 25.30 -3.49
CA ARG A 282 -1.09 24.95 -2.63
C ARG A 282 -0.58 24.15 -1.44
N ILE A 283 -0.95 24.62 -0.26
CA ILE A 283 -0.45 24.10 1.00
C ILE A 283 -1.62 23.91 1.93
N CYS A 284 -1.72 22.68 2.41
CA CYS A 284 -2.83 22.25 3.22
C CYS A 284 -2.30 21.79 4.56
N TYR A 285 -2.94 22.23 5.64
CA TYR A 285 -2.59 21.84 6.99
C TYR A 285 -3.76 21.07 7.60
N VAL A 286 -3.55 19.80 7.93
CA VAL A 286 -4.51 18.97 8.64
C VAL A 286 -4.20 19.03 10.13
N GLU A 287 -5.13 19.59 10.89
CA GLU A 287 -5.01 19.70 12.34
C GLU A 287 -5.18 18.33 13.02
N ALA A 288 -4.09 17.80 13.60
CA ALA A 288 -4.07 16.54 14.32
C ALA A 288 -3.46 16.73 15.71
N PRO A 289 -4.26 17.05 16.75
CA PRO A 289 -3.73 17.43 18.08
C PRO A 289 -2.99 16.29 18.81
N GLY A 290 -3.26 15.03 18.46
CA GLY A 290 -2.68 13.85 19.13
C GLY A 290 -1.27 13.43 18.66
N VAL A 291 -0.70 14.08 17.65
CA VAL A 291 0.56 13.62 17.02
C VAL A 291 1.79 14.20 17.72
N SER A 292 2.91 13.46 17.82
CA SER A 292 4.17 13.96 18.41
C SER A 292 5.06 14.66 17.39
N ASP A 293 5.04 14.19 16.14
CA ASP A 293 5.83 14.69 15.02
C ASP A 293 4.90 15.19 13.92
N ALA A 294 5.38 16.12 13.11
CA ALA A 294 4.68 16.53 11.90
C ALA A 294 4.96 15.53 10.77
N THR A 295 3.98 15.32 9.91
CA THR A 295 4.13 14.49 8.70
C THR A 295 3.88 15.36 7.47
N ILE A 296 4.81 15.36 6.53
CA ILE A 296 4.73 16.13 5.29
C ILE A 296 4.47 15.15 4.14
N PHE A 297 3.46 15.44 3.34
CA PHE A 297 3.23 14.84 2.04
C PHE A 297 3.44 15.90 0.95
N ALA A 298 4.16 15.57 -0.12
CA ALA A 298 4.32 16.45 -1.28
C ALA A 298 4.21 15.64 -2.56
N GLY A 299 3.13 15.83 -3.33
CA GLY A 299 2.83 14.93 -4.44
C GLY A 299 1.96 15.52 -5.53
N ASN A 300 1.82 14.78 -6.62
CA ASN A 300 1.00 15.17 -7.76
C ASN A 300 0.50 13.95 -8.56
N VAL A 301 -0.46 14.21 -9.45
CA VAL A 301 -0.94 13.24 -10.44
C VAL A 301 0.13 13.03 -11.52
N ILE A 302 0.30 11.78 -11.93
CA ILE A 302 1.22 11.34 -12.99
C ILE A 302 0.47 10.44 -13.97
N MET A 303 1.18 9.93 -14.97
CA MET A 303 0.67 9.01 -15.97
C MET A 303 0.11 7.70 -15.40
N ASP A 304 -0.71 7.03 -16.20
CA ASP A 304 -1.17 5.67 -15.94
C ASP A 304 -0.07 4.63 -16.19
N SER A 305 -0.38 3.36 -15.94
CA SER A 305 0.59 2.27 -16.09
C SER A 305 0.93 1.93 -17.54
N PHE A 306 0.21 2.41 -18.56
CA PHE A 306 0.46 2.11 -19.97
C PHE A 306 1.38 3.13 -20.65
N ASP A 307 1.61 4.29 -20.03
CA ASP A 307 2.42 5.35 -20.61
C ASP A 307 3.90 4.92 -20.79
N PRO A 308 4.56 5.26 -21.91
CA PRO A 308 5.98 4.95 -22.14
C PRO A 308 6.96 5.52 -21.10
N ASP A 309 6.54 6.49 -20.29
CA ASP A 309 7.31 7.06 -19.19
C ASP A 309 7.21 6.25 -17.88
N PHE A 310 6.37 5.21 -17.82
CA PHE A 310 6.13 4.43 -16.61
C PHE A 310 7.43 3.86 -16.00
N PHE A 311 8.23 3.10 -16.77
CA PHE A 311 9.50 2.53 -16.29
C PHE A 311 10.56 3.60 -15.95
N PRO A 312 10.79 4.62 -16.81
CA PRO A 312 11.62 5.77 -16.45
C PRO A 312 11.21 6.44 -15.14
N PHE A 313 9.91 6.57 -14.88
CA PHE A 313 9.42 7.21 -13.66
C PHE A 313 9.67 6.36 -12.42
N LEU A 314 9.53 5.04 -12.51
CA LEU A 314 9.90 4.15 -11.40
C LEU A 314 11.38 4.27 -11.05
N VAL A 315 12.28 4.41 -12.04
CA VAL A 315 13.71 4.66 -11.82
C VAL A 315 13.93 6.05 -11.20
N LEU A 316 13.29 7.09 -11.74
CA LEU A 316 13.30 8.46 -11.20
C LEU A 316 12.89 8.48 -9.72
N LYS A 317 11.75 7.86 -9.39
CA LYS A 317 11.23 7.72 -8.03
C LYS A 317 12.21 6.95 -7.13
N GLN A 318 12.86 5.94 -7.67
CA GLN A 318 13.84 5.15 -6.91
C GLN A 318 15.05 5.98 -6.49
N VAL A 319 15.57 6.83 -7.39
CA VAL A 319 16.66 7.78 -7.10
C VAL A 319 16.23 8.85 -6.10
N LEU A 320 15.03 9.41 -6.30
CA LEU A 320 14.52 10.51 -5.47
C LEU A 320 14.33 10.08 -4.01
N GLY A 321 13.65 8.95 -3.77
CA GLY A 321 13.21 8.57 -2.43
C GLY A 321 12.95 7.08 -2.23
N GLY A 322 13.55 6.19 -3.02
CA GLY A 322 13.22 4.76 -3.02
C GLY A 322 13.85 3.91 -1.92
N THR A 323 15.00 4.33 -1.37
CA THR A 323 15.76 3.60 -0.33
C THR A 323 16.37 4.55 0.69
N THR A 324 17.06 4.00 1.69
CA THR A 324 17.88 4.78 2.64
C THR A 324 19.11 5.45 2.01
N ARG A 325 19.45 5.13 0.75
CA ARG A 325 20.53 5.80 -0.01
C ARG A 325 20.01 6.87 -0.99
N SER A 326 18.70 6.97 -1.14
CA SER A 326 18.07 7.94 -2.03
C SER A 326 18.30 9.38 -1.56
N ARG A 327 18.17 10.34 -2.50
CA ARG A 327 18.47 11.76 -2.26
C ARG A 327 17.71 12.35 -1.08
N LEU A 328 16.40 12.09 -1.00
CA LEU A 328 15.56 12.58 0.10
C LEU A 328 16.02 12.06 1.46
N PHE A 329 16.30 10.76 1.57
CA PHE A 329 16.72 10.17 2.84
C PHE A 329 18.10 10.69 3.25
N MET A 330 19.05 10.73 2.31
CA MET A 330 20.41 11.23 2.58
C MET A 330 20.43 12.71 2.96
N ASN A 331 19.64 13.55 2.29
CA ASN A 331 19.56 14.97 2.60
C ASN A 331 18.83 15.22 3.94
N LEU A 332 17.59 14.76 4.07
CA LEU A 332 16.75 15.14 5.22
C LEU A 332 17.12 14.39 6.51
N ARG A 333 17.48 13.11 6.43
CA ARG A 333 17.77 12.30 7.61
C ARG A 333 19.26 12.24 7.91
N GLU A 334 20.09 11.78 6.97
CA GLU A 334 21.50 11.51 7.24
C GLU A 334 22.34 12.79 7.36
N SER A 335 22.15 13.75 6.44
CA SER A 335 22.93 14.99 6.43
C SER A 335 22.42 16.02 7.43
N LYS A 336 21.09 16.25 7.49
CA LYS A 336 20.50 17.35 8.25
C LYS A 336 19.84 16.94 9.57
N GLY A 337 19.48 15.67 9.76
CA GLY A 337 18.77 15.22 10.96
C GLY A 337 17.40 15.86 11.19
N TYR A 338 16.76 16.34 10.11
CA TYR A 338 15.44 16.97 10.15
C TYR A 338 14.32 15.93 10.26
N ALA A 339 14.48 14.82 9.55
CA ALA A 339 13.44 13.80 9.39
C ALA A 339 13.83 12.46 10.02
N TYR A 340 12.86 11.80 10.63
CA TYR A 340 12.98 10.39 10.98
C TYR A 340 12.91 9.50 9.73
N TYR A 341 12.23 9.92 8.68
CA TYR A 341 12.44 9.35 7.34
C TYR A 341 11.97 10.35 6.29
N ALA A 342 12.45 10.16 5.07
CA ALA A 342 11.91 10.82 3.89
C ALA A 342 12.01 9.84 2.72
N PHE A 343 10.87 9.49 2.14
CA PHE A 343 10.77 8.56 1.01
C PHE A 343 9.81 9.11 -0.04
N SER A 344 9.92 8.60 -1.26
CA SER A 344 8.94 8.84 -2.31
C SER A 344 8.21 7.55 -2.64
N GLU A 345 6.93 7.64 -2.91
CA GLU A 345 6.02 6.53 -3.18
C GLU A 345 5.17 6.84 -4.41
N THR A 346 4.58 5.79 -4.98
CA THR A 346 3.71 5.87 -6.15
C THR A 346 2.60 4.85 -6.04
N GLU A 347 1.41 5.25 -6.46
CA GLU A 347 0.24 4.39 -6.62
C GLU A 347 -0.27 4.59 -8.05
N PHE A 348 -0.66 3.53 -8.74
CA PHE A 348 -1.26 3.65 -10.06
C PHE A 348 -2.68 3.11 -10.05
N PHE A 349 -3.56 3.94 -10.54
CA PHE A 349 -4.96 3.67 -10.76
C PHE A 349 -5.20 3.40 -12.25
N ARG A 350 -6.44 3.09 -12.61
CA ARG A 350 -6.85 2.79 -13.99
C ARG A 350 -6.62 3.96 -14.95
N PHE A 351 -6.80 5.20 -14.50
CA PHE A 351 -6.75 6.38 -15.35
C PHE A 351 -5.49 7.24 -15.18
N CYS A 352 -4.72 7.02 -14.13
CA CYS A 352 -3.55 7.83 -13.79
C CYS A 352 -2.71 7.16 -12.71
N GLY A 353 -1.58 7.76 -12.38
CA GLY A 353 -0.86 7.48 -11.14
C GLY A 353 -0.82 8.70 -10.23
N VAL A 354 -0.34 8.49 -9.02
CA VAL A 354 0.02 9.54 -8.08
C VAL A 354 1.41 9.24 -7.58
N TYR A 355 2.28 10.25 -7.54
CA TYR A 355 3.50 10.18 -6.75
C TYR A 355 3.40 11.11 -5.54
N TRP A 356 4.07 10.75 -4.46
CA TRP A 356 4.23 11.64 -3.33
C TRP A 356 5.54 11.37 -2.59
N VAL A 357 6.10 12.40 -2.02
CA VAL A 357 7.09 12.31 -0.96
C VAL A 357 6.35 12.26 0.36
N ARG A 358 6.74 11.37 1.27
CA ARG A 358 6.34 11.40 2.67
C ARG A 358 7.55 11.54 3.59
N ALA A 359 7.44 12.41 4.58
CA ALA A 359 8.48 12.62 5.58
C ALA A 359 7.89 12.85 6.96
N ARG A 360 8.44 12.19 7.98
CA ARG A 360 8.13 12.45 9.40
C ARG A 360 9.22 13.31 10.00
N VAL A 361 8.85 14.48 10.53
CA VAL A 361 9.79 15.53 10.96
C VAL A 361 9.41 16.08 12.34
N ARG A 362 10.41 16.49 13.12
CA ARG A 362 10.15 17.20 14.36
C ARG A 362 9.58 18.60 14.06
N PRO A 363 8.72 19.16 14.92
CA PRO A 363 8.03 20.43 14.65
C PRO A 363 8.95 21.60 14.29
N GLU A 364 10.11 21.70 14.96
CA GLU A 364 11.10 22.74 14.74
C GLU A 364 11.76 22.68 13.35
N PHE A 365 11.73 21.52 12.69
CA PHE A 365 12.27 21.32 11.34
C PHE A 365 11.19 21.24 10.26
N LEU A 366 9.92 21.48 10.58
CA LEU A 366 8.81 21.41 9.62
C LEU A 366 9.07 22.26 8.36
N VAL A 367 9.35 23.55 8.55
CA VAL A 367 9.60 24.49 7.46
C VAL A 367 10.90 24.16 6.69
N PRO A 368 12.05 24.00 7.36
CA PRO A 368 13.29 23.58 6.68
C PRO A 368 13.12 22.29 5.87
N ALA A 369 12.44 21.28 6.41
CA ALA A 369 12.22 20.02 5.72
C ALA A 369 11.31 20.17 4.48
N ALA A 370 10.21 20.91 4.59
CA ALA A 370 9.33 21.17 3.44
C ALA A 370 10.08 21.87 2.30
N ARG A 371 10.94 22.85 2.63
CA ARG A 371 11.82 23.52 1.65
C ARG A 371 12.79 22.56 0.99
N GLU A 372 13.41 21.67 1.77
CA GLU A 372 14.34 20.68 1.22
C GLU A 372 13.65 19.66 0.33
N ILE A 373 12.45 19.21 0.67
CA ILE A 373 11.65 18.33 -0.19
C ILE A 373 11.36 19.02 -1.53
N ALA A 374 10.86 20.26 -1.49
CA ALA A 374 10.59 21.03 -2.70
C ALA A 374 11.87 21.27 -3.52
N ARG A 375 13.01 21.51 -2.85
CA ARG A 375 14.31 21.68 -3.49
C ARG A 375 14.77 20.40 -4.19
N GLU A 376 14.71 19.23 -3.53
CA GLU A 376 15.11 17.95 -4.13
C GLU A 376 14.24 17.61 -5.34
N ILE A 377 12.93 17.82 -5.26
CA ILE A 377 12.01 17.65 -6.40
C ILE A 377 12.38 18.61 -7.54
N GLY A 378 12.63 19.89 -7.22
CA GLY A 378 13.02 20.90 -8.19
C GLY A 378 14.35 20.60 -8.88
N VAL A 379 15.38 20.24 -8.12
CA VAL A 379 16.70 19.83 -8.65
C VAL A 379 16.56 18.62 -9.55
N MET A 380 15.82 17.59 -9.13
CA MET A 380 15.60 16.40 -9.95
C MET A 380 14.86 16.73 -11.27
N SER A 381 14.00 17.74 -11.28
CA SER A 381 13.33 18.21 -12.50
C SER A 381 14.24 19.03 -13.43
N ALA A 382 15.20 19.77 -12.87
CA ALA A 382 16.02 20.75 -13.59
C ALA A 382 17.33 20.14 -14.11
N GLU A 383 17.95 19.26 -13.33
CA GLU A 383 19.30 18.74 -13.56
C GLU A 383 19.29 17.22 -13.70
N PRO A 384 20.07 16.65 -14.65
CA PRO A 384 20.19 15.22 -14.81
C PRO A 384 20.75 14.55 -13.55
N ALA A 385 20.18 13.40 -13.22
CA ALA A 385 20.73 12.53 -12.19
C ALA A 385 22.12 12.02 -12.60
N VAL A 386 22.95 11.70 -11.61
CA VAL A 386 24.27 11.14 -11.87
C VAL A 386 24.07 9.73 -12.45
N PRO A 387 24.81 9.33 -13.52
CA PRO A 387 24.64 8.01 -14.13
C PRO A 387 24.72 6.85 -13.13
N ALA A 388 25.58 6.96 -12.11
CA ALA A 388 25.72 5.97 -11.06
C ALA A 388 24.45 5.80 -10.21
N GLU A 389 23.70 6.89 -9.93
CA GLU A 389 22.43 6.80 -9.21
C GLU A 389 21.37 6.07 -10.04
N ILE A 390 21.36 6.29 -11.36
CA ILE A 390 20.44 5.58 -12.28
C ILE A 390 20.75 4.09 -12.29
N GLU A 391 22.02 3.70 -12.40
CA GLU A 391 22.41 2.28 -12.41
C GLU A 391 22.17 1.60 -11.05
N GLU A 392 22.38 2.28 -9.93
CA GLU A 392 22.01 1.76 -8.60
C GLU A 392 20.49 1.58 -8.49
N ALA A 393 19.71 2.55 -8.95
CA ALA A 393 18.25 2.46 -8.96
C ALA A 393 17.73 1.30 -9.83
N LYS A 394 18.27 1.15 -11.05
CA LYS A 394 17.94 0.02 -11.95
C LYS A 394 18.31 -1.31 -11.32
N SER A 395 19.52 -1.41 -10.77
CA SER A 395 20.01 -2.63 -10.11
C SER A 395 19.13 -3.01 -8.92
N PHE A 396 18.70 -2.02 -8.13
CA PHE A 396 17.77 -2.25 -7.02
C PHE A 396 16.39 -2.71 -7.51
N LEU A 397 15.83 -2.04 -8.52
CA LEU A 397 14.50 -2.37 -9.03
C LEU A 397 14.47 -3.77 -9.63
N ILE A 398 15.48 -4.13 -10.44
CA ILE A 398 15.61 -5.47 -11.04
C ILE A 398 15.93 -6.52 -9.96
N GLY A 399 16.90 -6.23 -9.08
CA GLY A 399 17.40 -7.17 -8.09
C GLY A 399 16.41 -7.55 -7.00
N ASN A 400 15.40 -6.71 -6.73
CA ASN A 400 14.33 -7.02 -5.76
C ASN A 400 13.14 -7.77 -6.36
N LEU A 401 13.01 -7.87 -7.69
CA LEU A 401 11.91 -8.61 -8.30
C LEU A 401 11.90 -10.10 -7.90
N PRO A 402 13.03 -10.84 -7.89
CA PRO A 402 13.04 -12.23 -7.42
C PRO A 402 12.46 -12.37 -6.01
N THR A 403 12.97 -11.60 -5.04
CA THR A 403 12.50 -11.65 -3.65
C THR A 403 11.02 -11.29 -3.52
N ARG A 404 10.52 -10.34 -4.33
CA ARG A 404 9.10 -9.98 -4.35
C ARG A 404 8.22 -11.11 -4.86
N PHE A 405 8.69 -11.86 -5.86
CA PHE A 405 7.92 -12.93 -6.50
C PHE A 405 8.14 -14.31 -5.86
N GLU A 406 9.17 -14.47 -5.04
CA GLU A 406 9.36 -15.64 -4.17
C GLU A 406 8.20 -15.77 -3.18
N SER A 407 7.73 -14.67 -2.58
CA SER A 407 6.59 -14.71 -1.67
C SER A 407 5.28 -14.99 -2.41
N LEU A 408 4.35 -15.67 -1.72
CA LEU A 408 3.03 -15.95 -2.26
C LEU A 408 2.20 -14.67 -2.38
N GLU A 409 2.21 -13.85 -1.33
CA GLU A 409 1.49 -12.58 -1.26
C GLU A 409 2.02 -11.60 -2.32
N GLY A 410 3.34 -11.41 -2.43
CA GLY A 410 3.93 -10.46 -3.35
C GLY A 410 3.66 -10.79 -4.83
N PHE A 411 3.63 -12.09 -5.17
CA PHE A 411 3.24 -12.54 -6.50
C PHE A 411 1.73 -12.45 -6.74
N ALA A 412 0.91 -12.81 -5.75
CA ALA A 412 -0.54 -12.76 -5.85
C ALA A 412 -1.04 -11.31 -5.99
N ASP A 413 -0.49 -10.37 -5.24
CA ASP A 413 -0.78 -8.94 -5.38
C ASP A 413 -0.39 -8.41 -6.76
N TRP A 414 0.75 -8.88 -7.27
CA TRP A 414 1.22 -8.52 -8.61
C TRP A 414 0.26 -9.04 -9.70
N MET A 415 -0.12 -10.32 -9.64
CA MET A 415 -1.09 -10.93 -10.55
C MET A 415 -2.46 -10.23 -10.49
N ALA A 416 -2.94 -9.93 -9.28
CA ALA A 416 -4.22 -9.25 -9.08
C ALA A 416 -4.23 -7.87 -9.73
N ARG A 417 -3.17 -7.09 -9.52
CA ARG A 417 -3.03 -5.76 -10.14
C ARG A 417 -2.92 -5.86 -11.65
N TYR A 418 -2.13 -6.80 -12.16
CA TYR A 418 -1.94 -7.05 -13.59
C TYR A 418 -3.30 -7.27 -14.28
N VAL A 419 -4.11 -8.19 -13.76
CA VAL A 419 -5.42 -8.52 -14.33
C VAL A 419 -6.48 -7.47 -14.08
N ALA A 420 -6.43 -6.78 -12.94
CA ALA A 420 -7.37 -5.70 -12.61
C ALA A 420 -7.22 -4.51 -13.55
N LEU A 421 -5.98 -4.09 -13.81
CA LEU A 421 -5.67 -2.94 -14.65
C LEU A 421 -5.61 -3.28 -16.15
N GLY A 422 -5.65 -4.58 -16.51
CA GLY A 422 -5.61 -5.01 -17.91
C GLY A 422 -4.25 -4.77 -18.55
N LEU A 423 -3.18 -4.89 -17.77
CA LEU A 423 -1.81 -4.78 -18.27
C LEU A 423 -1.55 -6.00 -19.16
N ASP A 424 -0.85 -5.81 -20.28
CA ASP A 424 -0.51 -6.92 -21.18
C ASP A 424 0.76 -7.67 -20.74
N GLU A 425 0.91 -8.92 -21.18
CA GLU A 425 2.05 -9.79 -20.81
C GLU A 425 3.37 -9.10 -21.19
N ALA A 426 3.39 -8.43 -22.35
CA ALA A 426 4.55 -7.72 -22.86
C ALA A 426 4.97 -6.51 -22.02
N HIS A 427 4.08 -5.93 -21.23
CA HIS A 427 4.33 -4.78 -20.39
C HIS A 427 5.26 -5.16 -19.23
N TRP A 428 5.05 -6.33 -18.62
CA TRP A 428 5.72 -6.70 -17.37
C TRP A 428 6.64 -7.92 -17.45
N ASP A 429 6.39 -8.88 -18.33
CA ASP A 429 7.35 -9.97 -18.59
C ASP A 429 8.67 -9.42 -19.12
N ARG A 430 8.59 -8.27 -19.81
CA ARG A 430 9.75 -7.51 -20.25
C ARG A 430 10.19 -6.42 -19.28
N GLY A 431 9.65 -6.40 -18.06
CA GLY A 431 9.94 -5.38 -17.05
C GLY A 431 11.44 -5.21 -16.79
N PRO A 432 12.19 -6.30 -16.53
CA PRO A 432 13.65 -6.23 -16.38
C PRO A 432 14.36 -5.60 -17.60
N GLU A 433 13.96 -5.97 -18.82
CA GLU A 433 14.49 -5.40 -20.07
C GLU A 433 14.14 -3.92 -20.19
N ARG A 434 12.89 -3.53 -19.88
CA ARG A 434 12.43 -2.14 -19.90
C ARG A 434 13.22 -1.30 -18.90
N PHE A 435 13.50 -1.80 -17.70
CA PHE A 435 14.38 -1.12 -16.74
C PHE A 435 15.82 -0.98 -17.26
N LYS A 436 16.40 -2.03 -17.87
CA LYS A 436 17.75 -1.98 -18.44
C LYS A 436 17.89 -0.91 -19.52
N LEU A 437 16.83 -0.68 -20.30
CA LEU A 437 16.79 0.34 -21.37
C LEU A 437 16.65 1.78 -20.87
N VAL A 438 16.34 2.00 -19.58
CA VAL A 438 16.26 3.36 -19.02
C VAL A 438 17.67 3.94 -18.92
N ASN A 439 17.85 5.14 -19.49
CA ASN A 439 19.08 5.93 -19.43
C ASN A 439 18.82 7.29 -18.75
N VAL A 440 19.89 8.08 -18.56
CA VAL A 440 19.85 9.38 -17.87
C VAL A 440 18.94 10.36 -18.60
N GLU A 441 19.02 10.40 -19.92
CA GLU A 441 18.23 11.29 -20.77
C GLU A 441 16.73 11.02 -20.57
N ARG A 442 16.34 9.75 -20.58
CA ARG A 442 14.94 9.35 -20.41
C ARG A 442 14.43 9.67 -19.02
N VAL A 443 15.23 9.43 -17.97
CA VAL A 443 14.89 9.83 -16.61
C VAL A 443 14.71 11.34 -16.51
N GLN A 444 15.57 12.13 -17.18
CA GLN A 444 15.47 13.58 -17.16
C GLN A 444 14.24 14.11 -17.90
N GLU A 445 13.91 13.55 -19.07
CA GLU A 445 12.69 13.88 -19.81
C GLU A 445 11.45 13.62 -18.96
N THR A 446 11.38 12.45 -18.32
CA THR A 446 10.31 12.07 -17.40
C THR A 446 10.27 13.01 -16.19
N ALA A 447 11.41 13.35 -15.59
CA ALA A 447 11.46 14.27 -14.47
C ALA A 447 10.93 15.67 -14.83
N ARG A 448 11.30 16.19 -16.01
CA ARG A 448 10.75 17.46 -16.52
C ARG A 448 9.25 17.38 -16.73
N LYS A 449 8.74 16.28 -17.30
CA LYS A 449 7.31 16.14 -17.60
C LYS A 449 6.46 16.08 -16.33
N TYR A 450 6.89 15.35 -15.30
CA TYR A 450 6.03 15.04 -14.14
C TYR A 450 6.40 15.78 -12.84
N LEU A 451 7.65 16.23 -12.67
CA LEU A 451 8.10 16.95 -11.46
C LEU A 451 8.15 18.47 -11.62
N MET A 452 7.99 19.02 -12.85
CA MET A 452 7.88 20.47 -13.05
C MET A 452 6.57 21.05 -12.49
N ALA A 453 5.50 20.26 -12.49
CA ALA A 453 4.23 20.68 -11.91
C ALA A 453 4.39 20.81 -10.39
N ARG A 454 4.03 21.98 -9.84
CA ARG A 454 4.22 22.25 -8.40
C ARG A 454 3.48 21.18 -7.57
N PRO A 455 4.18 20.43 -6.70
CA PRO A 455 3.53 19.43 -5.88
C PRO A 455 2.54 20.10 -4.92
N LEU A 456 1.41 19.44 -4.69
CA LEU A 456 0.54 19.78 -3.57
C LEU A 456 1.24 19.36 -2.28
N ILE A 457 1.34 20.27 -1.32
CA ILE A 457 1.93 19.98 -0.01
C ILE A 457 0.81 19.83 1.02
N VAL A 458 0.77 18.69 1.71
CA VAL A 458 -0.09 18.45 2.87
C VAL A 458 0.78 18.24 4.09
N VAL A 459 0.54 19.03 5.13
CA VAL A 459 1.17 18.88 6.44
C VAL A 459 0.13 18.37 7.42
N VAL A 460 0.45 17.31 8.15
CA VAL A 460 -0.35 16.83 9.28
C VAL A 460 0.42 17.13 10.56
N GLY A 461 -0.18 17.89 11.46
CA GLY A 461 0.49 18.34 12.67
C GLY A 461 -0.46 18.97 13.67
N ARG A 462 0.04 19.30 14.86
CA ARG A 462 -0.80 19.95 15.88
C ARG A 462 -1.18 21.38 15.46
N PRO A 463 -2.36 21.88 15.85
CA PRO A 463 -2.76 23.27 15.56
C PRO A 463 -1.72 24.31 15.96
N GLU A 464 -1.01 24.09 17.08
CA GLU A 464 -0.02 25.03 17.61
C GLU A 464 1.20 25.24 16.68
N TRP A 465 1.49 24.31 15.76
CA TRP A 465 2.62 24.42 14.83
C TRP A 465 2.26 25.17 13.54
N LEU A 466 0.98 25.52 13.35
CA LEU A 466 0.51 26.23 12.16
C LEU A 466 1.22 27.57 11.96
N GLY A 467 1.53 28.27 13.05
CA GLY A 467 2.30 29.52 13.04
C GLY A 467 3.74 29.37 12.52
N LEU A 468 4.32 28.17 12.57
CA LEU A 468 5.62 27.90 11.95
C LEU A 468 5.48 27.86 10.43
N ALA A 469 4.45 27.20 9.91
CA ALA A 469 4.19 27.09 8.48
C ALA A 469 3.86 28.45 7.82
N LEU A 470 3.11 29.32 8.52
CA LEU A 470 2.72 30.66 8.03
C LEU A 470 3.89 31.63 7.78
N ARG A 471 5.10 31.32 8.26
CA ARG A 471 6.28 32.19 8.04
C ARG A 471 6.71 32.22 6.58
N GLU A 472 6.44 31.15 5.84
CA GLU A 472 6.95 30.95 4.48
C GLU A 472 5.89 31.11 3.41
N PHE A 473 4.65 30.75 3.72
CA PHE A 473 3.61 30.59 2.70
C PHE A 473 2.58 31.71 2.74
N ASP A 474 2.21 32.20 1.57
CA ASP A 474 1.28 33.33 1.43
C ASP A 474 -0.16 32.95 1.81
N ALA A 475 -0.53 31.70 1.58
CA ALA A 475 -1.83 31.14 1.95
C ALA A 475 -1.71 29.67 2.41
N ILE A 476 -2.40 29.33 3.50
CA ILE A 476 -2.51 27.95 4.00
C ILE A 476 -3.99 27.60 4.17
N GLU A 477 -4.40 26.52 3.51
CA GLU A 477 -5.73 25.94 3.67
C GLU A 477 -5.73 25.00 4.89
N VAL A 478 -6.54 25.31 5.90
CA VAL A 478 -6.58 24.55 7.16
C VAL A 478 -7.76 23.60 7.17
N TYR A 479 -7.50 22.32 7.43
CA TYR A 479 -8.48 21.23 7.39
C TYR A 479 -8.59 20.52 8.75
N ASP A 480 -9.77 19.97 9.02
CA ASP A 480 -9.98 19.02 10.11
C ASP A 480 -9.56 17.59 9.72
N THR A 481 -9.61 16.66 10.68
CA THR A 481 -9.27 15.24 10.47
C THR A 481 -10.30 14.46 9.63
N SER A 482 -11.44 15.07 9.30
CA SER A 482 -12.44 14.55 8.36
C SER A 482 -12.21 15.05 6.92
N GLY A 483 -11.25 15.95 6.73
CA GLY A 483 -10.92 16.58 5.45
C GLY A 483 -11.83 17.75 5.07
N GLY A 484 -12.57 18.30 6.05
CA GLY A 484 -13.36 19.52 5.88
C GLY A 484 -12.47 20.77 5.97
N LEU A 485 -12.62 21.69 5.02
CA LEU A 485 -11.92 22.98 5.06
C LEU A 485 -12.50 23.83 6.20
N LYS A 486 -11.67 24.22 7.16
CA LYS A 486 -12.06 25.07 8.29
C LYS A 486 -11.95 26.55 7.93
N HIS A 487 -10.79 26.97 7.43
CA HIS A 487 -10.50 28.35 7.06
C HIS A 487 -9.24 28.42 6.20
N ILE A 488 -9.00 29.57 5.59
CA ILE A 488 -7.77 29.87 4.83
C ILE A 488 -7.04 30.98 5.57
N LEU A 489 -5.80 30.73 5.97
CA LEU A 489 -4.95 31.75 6.56
C LEU A 489 -4.12 32.40 5.48
N ARG A 490 -4.03 33.74 5.50
CA ARG A 490 -3.20 34.50 4.58
C ARG A 490 -2.18 35.33 5.34
N LYS A 491 -0.99 35.44 4.77
CA LYS A 491 0.09 36.26 5.32
C LYS A 491 -0.38 37.72 5.40
N GLY A 492 -0.48 38.26 6.62
CA GLY A 492 -0.94 39.63 6.90
C GLY A 492 -2.38 39.76 7.41
N GLU A 493 -3.20 38.70 7.34
CA GLU A 493 -4.53 38.64 7.96
C GLU A 493 -4.41 37.94 9.32
N GLY A 494 -3.94 38.67 10.35
CA GLY A 494 -3.84 38.15 11.72
C GLY A 494 -2.67 38.72 12.51
N GLN A 495 -2.83 39.97 12.97
CA GLN A 495 -2.22 40.42 14.24
C GLN A 495 -3.27 40.32 15.35
#